data_AF-J4DP53-F1
#
_entry.id   AF-J4DP53-F1
#
_cell.length_a   1.000
_cell.length_b   1.000
_cell.length_c   1.000
_cell.angle_alpha   90.00
_cell.angle_beta   90.00
_cell.angle_gamma   90.00
#
_symmetry.space_group_name_H-M   'P 1'
#
loop_
_entity.id
_entity.type
_entity.pdbx_description
1 polymer ?
#
loop_
_entity_poly.entity_id
_entity_poly.type
_entity_poly.pdbx_seq_one_letter_code
_entity_poly.pdbx_strand_id
1 'polypeptide(L)'
;MASSFNPVDILPCQTLYVYNLNDQVHIDVLKKLVYELFIPYGIIVDIVARRTKNLRGQAFVVFREISSATAALKGLNGRKVLNKVLKIEYAKNRSYKAMKPSDYYKISKSSKSKSKIAPEYMDEVRTDGNEESHTLFVENIPSDMSKDSLELLFRQYPGFKNCRFIEGRYVAFVDYSMATQAEIALEGLQGFRVSHTHALQISLAK
;
A
#
# COMPACT_ATOMS: atom_id res chain seq x y z
N MET A 1 -0.50 -19.96 -40.13
CA MET A 1 0.50 -20.27 -39.08
C MET A 1 0.24 -19.33 -37.92
N ALA A 2 -0.10 -19.83 -36.73
CA ALA A 2 -0.32 -18.99 -35.57
C ALA A 2 1.03 -18.58 -34.96
N SER A 3 1.23 -17.28 -34.74
CA SER A 3 2.42 -16.76 -34.08
C SER A 3 2.44 -17.22 -32.62
N SER A 4 3.34 -18.16 -32.33
CA SER A 4 3.64 -18.61 -30.97
C SER A 4 4.16 -17.43 -30.13
N PHE A 5 3.36 -17.01 -29.16
CA PHE A 5 3.70 -15.93 -28.22
C PHE A 5 5.00 -16.30 -27.47
N ASN A 6 6.08 -15.58 -27.73
CA ASN A 6 7.33 -15.78 -27.00
C ASN A 6 7.17 -15.22 -25.57
N PRO A 7 7.58 -15.95 -24.51
CA PRO A 7 7.45 -15.48 -23.13
C PRO A 7 8.46 -14.36 -22.75
N VAL A 8 9.12 -13.74 -23.72
CA VAL A 8 10.23 -12.79 -23.54
C VAL A 8 9.76 -11.32 -23.50
N ASP A 9 8.61 -11.01 -24.09
CA ASP A 9 8.15 -9.61 -24.28
C ASP A 9 7.41 -9.00 -23.07
N ILE A 10 7.48 -9.61 -21.88
CA ILE A 10 6.87 -9.04 -20.66
C ILE A 10 7.81 -7.97 -20.09
N LEU A 11 7.44 -6.70 -20.30
CA LEU A 11 8.19 -5.54 -19.82
C LEU A 11 8.43 -5.59 -18.29
N PRO A 12 9.63 -5.20 -17.81
CA PRO A 12 9.94 -5.13 -16.39
C PRO A 12 8.93 -4.30 -15.59
N CYS A 13 8.50 -4.85 -14.46
CA CYS A 13 7.58 -4.18 -13.54
C CYS A 13 7.90 -4.54 -12.08
N GLN A 14 7.31 -3.78 -11.15
CA GLN A 14 7.48 -3.97 -9.70
C GLN A 14 6.90 -5.27 -9.15
N THR A 15 5.99 -5.93 -9.87
CA THR A 15 5.27 -7.12 -9.39
C THR A 15 5.82 -8.37 -10.07
N LEU A 16 6.31 -9.32 -9.28
CA LEU A 16 6.73 -10.63 -9.76
C LEU A 16 5.63 -11.65 -9.53
N TYR A 17 5.36 -12.46 -10.55
CA TYR A 17 4.58 -13.68 -10.45
C TYR A 17 5.52 -14.84 -10.13
N VAL A 18 5.32 -15.47 -8.97
CA VAL A 18 6.12 -16.58 -8.46
C VAL A 18 5.25 -17.82 -8.43
N TYR A 19 5.70 -18.90 -9.07
CA TYR A 19 4.95 -20.14 -9.15
C TYR A 19 5.84 -21.36 -9.00
N ASN A 20 5.20 -22.54 -8.95
CA ASN A 20 5.81 -23.80 -8.50
C ASN A 20 6.28 -23.77 -7.03
N LEU A 21 5.59 -22.99 -6.18
CA LEU A 21 5.80 -23.01 -4.72
C LEU A 21 5.25 -24.30 -4.10
N ASN A 22 5.72 -24.67 -2.92
CA ASN A 22 5.19 -25.81 -2.18
C ASN A 22 3.79 -25.48 -1.62
N ASP A 23 2.77 -26.16 -2.15
CA ASP A 23 1.35 -25.94 -1.88
C ASP A 23 0.82 -26.76 -0.69
N GLN A 24 1.64 -27.65 -0.12
CA GLN A 24 1.34 -28.40 1.11
C GLN A 24 1.47 -27.53 2.38
N VAL A 25 2.25 -26.45 2.29
CA VAL A 25 2.56 -25.54 3.40
C VAL A 25 1.35 -24.65 3.75
N HIS A 26 1.21 -24.28 5.03
CA HIS A 26 0.20 -23.29 5.45
C HIS A 26 0.43 -21.92 4.80
N ILE A 27 -0.63 -21.16 4.56
CA ILE A 27 -0.53 -19.95 3.73
C ILE A 27 0.38 -18.87 4.34
N ASP A 28 0.37 -18.72 5.66
CA ASP A 28 1.17 -17.69 6.34
C ASP A 28 2.63 -18.10 6.45
N VAL A 29 2.92 -19.39 6.64
CA VAL A 29 4.27 -19.93 6.54
C VAL A 29 4.82 -19.77 5.12
N LEU A 30 3.98 -19.99 4.09
CA LEU A 30 4.36 -19.74 2.70
C LEU A 30 4.65 -18.24 2.45
N LYS A 31 3.79 -17.33 2.94
CA LYS A 31 4.03 -15.87 2.84
C LYS A 31 5.31 -15.45 3.56
N LYS A 32 5.57 -15.95 4.77
CA LYS A 32 6.78 -15.66 5.55
C LYS A 32 8.04 -16.14 4.83
N LEU A 33 8.02 -17.36 4.30
CA LEU A 33 9.13 -17.90 3.50
C LEU A 33 9.36 -17.09 2.21
N VAL A 34 8.30 -16.64 1.54
CA VAL A 34 8.42 -15.75 0.36
C VAL A 34 8.98 -14.38 0.77
N TYR A 35 8.58 -13.84 1.92
CA TYR A 35 9.14 -12.59 2.44
C TYR A 35 10.65 -12.72 2.72
N GLU A 36 11.06 -13.75 3.46
CA GLU A 36 12.46 -14.02 3.83
C GLU A 36 13.36 -14.24 2.60
N LEU A 37 12.85 -14.87 1.54
CA LEU A 37 13.61 -15.07 0.30
C LEU A 37 13.78 -13.80 -0.53
N PHE A 38 12.79 -12.91 -0.54
CA PHE A 38 12.74 -11.76 -1.46
C PHE A 38 13.21 -10.44 -0.81
N ILE A 39 13.19 -10.31 0.52
CA ILE A 39 13.64 -9.09 1.22
C ILE A 39 15.09 -8.66 0.91
N PRO A 40 16.09 -9.54 0.66
CA PRO A 40 17.46 -9.10 0.37
C PRO A 40 17.60 -8.31 -0.94
N TYR A 41 16.62 -8.39 -1.83
CA TYR A 41 16.62 -7.70 -3.13
C TYR A 41 15.94 -6.32 -3.08
N GLY A 42 15.20 -6.03 -2.02
CA GLY A 42 14.59 -4.71 -1.80
C GLY A 42 13.30 -4.75 -0.98
N ILE A 43 12.73 -3.55 -0.79
CA ILE A 43 11.55 -3.37 0.04
C ILE A 43 10.29 -3.89 -0.67
N ILE A 44 9.67 -4.87 -0.04
CA ILE A 44 8.41 -5.50 -0.43
C ILE A 44 7.25 -4.66 0.11
N VAL A 45 6.27 -4.38 -0.74
CA VAL A 45 5.03 -3.64 -0.43
C VAL A 45 3.87 -4.59 -0.13
N ASP A 46 3.80 -5.73 -0.82
CA ASP A 46 2.75 -6.74 -0.62
C ASP A 46 3.19 -8.13 -1.08
N ILE A 47 2.59 -9.17 -0.48
CA ILE A 47 2.72 -10.58 -0.90
C ILE A 47 1.32 -11.20 -0.97
N VAL A 48 0.81 -11.34 -2.19
CA VAL A 48 -0.49 -11.94 -2.45
C VAL A 48 -0.33 -13.43 -2.77
N ALA A 49 -0.68 -14.28 -1.82
CA ALA A 49 -0.77 -15.74 -2.01
C ALA A 49 -2.12 -16.25 -1.47
N ARG A 50 -2.69 -17.28 -2.10
CA ARG A 50 -3.98 -17.90 -1.70
C ARG A 50 -3.92 -19.42 -1.94
N ARG A 51 -4.63 -20.23 -1.13
CA ARG A 51 -4.74 -21.70 -1.34
C ARG A 51 -5.97 -22.15 -2.13
N THR A 52 -6.62 -21.24 -2.87
CA THR A 52 -7.73 -21.63 -3.78
C THR A 52 -7.22 -22.52 -4.91
N LYS A 53 -8.09 -23.36 -5.51
CA LYS A 53 -7.71 -24.34 -6.55
C LYS A 53 -6.84 -23.76 -7.67
N ASN A 54 -7.09 -22.50 -8.05
CA ASN A 54 -6.41 -21.82 -9.15
C ASN A 54 -5.13 -21.05 -8.75
N LEU A 55 -4.90 -20.79 -7.45
CA LEU A 55 -3.78 -19.97 -6.95
C LEU A 55 -2.85 -20.72 -5.97
N ARG A 56 -3.17 -21.96 -5.59
CA ARG A 56 -2.26 -22.77 -4.76
C ARG A 56 -0.90 -22.93 -5.44
N GLY A 57 0.18 -22.84 -4.66
CA GLY A 57 1.55 -22.91 -5.17
C GLY A 57 1.97 -21.68 -6.00
N GLN A 58 1.23 -20.57 -5.91
CA GLN A 58 1.53 -19.30 -6.57
C GLN A 58 1.52 -18.14 -5.55
N ALA A 59 2.30 -17.11 -5.85
CA ALA A 59 2.32 -15.85 -5.13
C ALA A 59 2.62 -14.68 -6.08
N PHE A 60 2.15 -13.49 -5.74
CA PHE A 60 2.60 -12.24 -6.36
C PHE A 60 3.38 -11.44 -5.32
N VAL A 61 4.63 -11.11 -5.64
CA VAL A 61 5.50 -10.29 -4.77
C VAL A 61 5.59 -8.90 -5.36
N VAL A 62 5.15 -7.88 -4.62
CA VAL A 62 5.15 -6.49 -5.05
C VAL A 62 6.34 -5.78 -4.40
N PHE A 63 7.32 -5.35 -5.20
CA PHE A 63 8.41 -4.49 -4.75
C PHE A 63 8.06 -3.00 -4.87
N ARG A 64 8.77 -2.16 -4.11
CA ARG A 64 8.71 -0.70 -4.31
C ARG A 64 9.40 -0.26 -5.60
N GLU A 65 10.50 -0.91 -5.99
CA GLU A 65 11.30 -0.55 -7.17
C GLU A 65 11.30 -1.67 -8.23
N ILE A 66 11.32 -1.27 -9.52
CA ILE A 66 11.46 -2.22 -10.65
C ILE A 66 12.83 -2.90 -10.64
N SER A 67 13.87 -2.19 -10.22
CA SER A 67 15.24 -2.72 -10.08
C SER A 67 15.31 -3.87 -9.07
N SER A 68 14.65 -3.74 -7.92
CA SER A 68 14.52 -4.81 -6.92
C SER A 68 13.82 -6.04 -7.46
N ALA A 69 12.69 -5.87 -8.16
CA ALA A 69 12.00 -6.97 -8.84
C ALA A 69 12.89 -7.64 -9.89
N THR A 70 13.64 -6.86 -10.68
CA THR A 70 14.60 -7.35 -11.68
C THR A 70 15.72 -8.17 -11.03
N ALA A 71 16.27 -7.69 -9.91
CA ALA A 71 17.34 -8.38 -9.17
C ALA A 71 16.83 -9.69 -8.55
N ALA A 72 15.65 -9.66 -7.91
CA ALA A 72 15.01 -10.84 -7.32
C ALA A 72 14.71 -11.92 -8.38
N LEU A 73 14.17 -11.53 -9.54
CA LEU A 73 13.94 -12.46 -10.66
C LEU A 73 15.26 -13.12 -11.09
N LYS A 74 16.33 -12.35 -11.32
CA LYS A 74 17.64 -12.91 -11.71
C LYS A 74 18.28 -13.79 -10.63
N GLY A 75 18.11 -13.46 -9.35
CA GLY A 75 18.76 -14.15 -8.24
C GLY A 75 17.99 -15.37 -7.67
N LEU A 76 16.68 -15.46 -7.89
CA LEU A 76 15.83 -16.50 -7.31
C LEU A 76 15.15 -17.41 -8.34
N ASN A 77 15.05 -17.04 -9.61
CA ASN A 77 14.47 -17.90 -10.64
C ASN A 77 15.35 -19.15 -10.83
N GLY A 78 14.75 -20.34 -10.79
CA GLY A 78 15.49 -21.61 -10.80
C GLY A 78 16.05 -22.04 -9.43
N ARG A 79 15.91 -21.25 -8.36
CA ARG A 79 16.37 -21.64 -7.02
C ARG A 79 15.49 -22.76 -6.45
N LYS A 80 16.10 -23.81 -5.90
CA LYS A 80 15.39 -24.90 -5.20
C LYS A 80 15.01 -24.47 -3.77
N VAL A 81 13.73 -24.58 -3.42
CA VAL A 81 13.15 -24.22 -2.12
C VAL A 81 12.08 -25.26 -1.75
N LEU A 82 12.17 -25.83 -0.54
CA LEU A 82 11.27 -26.90 -0.07
C LEU A 82 11.03 -28.01 -1.11
N ASN A 83 12.12 -28.46 -1.75
CA ASN A 83 12.17 -29.44 -2.83
C ASN A 83 11.46 -29.09 -4.16
N LYS A 84 10.87 -27.90 -4.31
CA LYS A 84 10.44 -27.40 -5.63
C LYS A 84 11.42 -26.35 -6.17
N VAL A 85 11.46 -26.20 -7.49
CA VAL A 85 12.27 -25.18 -8.18
C VAL A 85 11.39 -23.96 -8.43
N LEU A 86 11.75 -22.81 -7.85
CA LEU A 86 11.02 -21.56 -8.05
C LEU A 86 11.01 -21.16 -9.53
N LYS A 87 9.85 -20.77 -10.04
CA LYS A 87 9.71 -20.10 -11.33
C LYS A 87 9.20 -18.69 -11.11
N ILE A 88 9.87 -17.71 -11.73
CA ILE A 88 9.60 -16.29 -11.51
C ILE A 88 9.52 -15.57 -12.86
N GLU A 89 8.44 -14.83 -13.05
CA GLU A 89 8.17 -13.99 -14.22
C GLU A 89 7.72 -12.59 -13.75
N TYR A 90 7.80 -11.58 -14.63
CA TYR A 90 7.08 -10.32 -14.38
C TYR A 90 5.57 -10.57 -14.45
N ALA A 91 4.81 -9.95 -13.56
CA ALA A 91 3.36 -10.04 -13.60
C ALA A 91 2.81 -9.30 -14.84
N LYS A 92 1.93 -9.97 -15.58
CA LYS A 92 1.26 -9.42 -16.78
C LYS A 92 0.50 -8.12 -16.50
N ASN A 93 -0.07 -8.01 -15.29
CA ASN A 93 -0.74 -6.82 -14.80
C ASN A 93 0.06 -6.22 -13.64
N ARG A 94 0.27 -4.90 -13.65
CA ARG A 94 0.88 -4.18 -12.53
C ARG A 94 -0.07 -4.17 -11.33
N SER A 95 0.44 -4.48 -10.13
CA SER A 95 -0.36 -4.30 -8.91
C SER A 95 -0.61 -2.82 -8.64
N TYR A 96 -1.84 -2.43 -8.30
CA TYR A 96 -2.17 -1.06 -7.91
C TYR A 96 -1.36 -0.60 -6.68
N LYS A 97 -1.03 -1.54 -5.78
CA LYS A 97 -0.19 -1.30 -4.59
C LYS A 97 1.26 -0.96 -4.93
N ALA A 98 1.71 -1.27 -6.14
CA ALA A 98 3.06 -0.93 -6.60
C ALA A 98 3.18 0.54 -7.05
N MET A 99 2.06 1.17 -7.43
CA MET A 99 2.09 2.52 -7.99
C MET A 99 2.51 3.53 -6.92
N LYS A 100 3.32 4.50 -7.34
CA LYS A 100 3.57 5.68 -6.51
C LYS A 100 2.23 6.40 -6.26
N PRO A 101 1.98 6.97 -5.08
CA PRO A 101 0.73 7.69 -4.79
C PRO A 101 0.39 8.75 -5.86
N SER A 102 1.40 9.41 -6.43
CA SER A 102 1.27 10.37 -7.53
C SER A 102 0.66 9.83 -8.83
N ASP A 103 0.84 8.53 -9.13
CA ASP A 103 0.35 7.92 -10.37
C ASP A 103 -1.03 7.28 -10.19
N TYR A 104 -1.36 6.86 -8.96
CA TYR A 104 -2.72 6.48 -8.55
C TYR A 104 -3.73 7.62 -8.84
N TYR A 105 -3.38 8.87 -8.50
CA TYR A 105 -4.21 10.06 -8.76
C TYR A 105 -4.36 10.44 -10.24
N LYS A 106 -3.53 9.92 -11.15
CA LYS A 106 -3.67 10.17 -12.60
C LYS A 106 -4.70 9.23 -13.23
N ILE A 107 -4.74 7.99 -12.77
CA ILE A 107 -5.67 6.96 -13.24
C ILE A 107 -7.11 7.29 -12.82
N SER A 108 -7.32 7.84 -11.63
CA SER A 108 -8.66 8.24 -11.16
C SER A 108 -9.29 9.40 -11.96
N LYS A 109 -8.52 10.12 -12.79
CA LYS A 109 -9.03 11.20 -13.65
C LYS A 109 -9.40 10.77 -15.08
N SER A 110 -8.92 9.62 -15.57
CA SER A 110 -9.12 9.21 -16.99
C SER A 110 -10.27 8.23 -17.22
N SER A 111 -10.72 7.48 -16.21
CA SER A 111 -11.77 6.46 -16.34
C SER A 111 -13.09 6.84 -15.65
N LYS A 112 -13.87 7.72 -16.29
CA LYS A 112 -15.32 7.88 -16.03
C LYS A 112 -16.11 6.66 -16.55
N SER A 113 -15.87 5.48 -15.98
CA SER A 113 -16.59 4.25 -16.34
C SER A 113 -16.59 3.22 -15.21
N LYS A 114 -17.68 3.26 -14.44
CA LYS A 114 -18.24 2.22 -13.54
C LYS A 114 -17.42 0.93 -13.36
N SER A 115 -16.81 0.77 -12.20
CA SER A 115 -16.83 -0.52 -11.49
C SER A 115 -16.87 -0.30 -9.97
N LYS A 116 -18.02 -0.64 -9.37
CA LYS A 116 -18.07 -1.04 -7.97
C LYS A 116 -17.34 -2.38 -7.87
N ILE A 117 -16.46 -2.55 -6.88
CA ILE A 117 -16.13 -3.77 -6.12
C ILE A 117 -14.93 -3.36 -5.25
N ALA A 118 -15.20 -3.02 -3.99
CA ALA A 118 -14.18 -3.09 -2.94
C ALA A 118 -14.23 -4.53 -2.40
N PRO A 119 -13.11 -5.27 -2.36
CA PRO A 119 -13.12 -6.60 -1.77
C PRO A 119 -12.99 -6.49 -0.25
N GLU A 120 -14.06 -6.87 0.46
CA GLU A 120 -14.07 -7.16 1.89
C GLU A 120 -13.02 -8.21 2.27
N TYR A 121 -12.49 -8.12 3.49
CA TYR A 121 -12.05 -9.25 4.31
C TYR A 121 -12.14 -8.89 5.80
N MET A 122 -13.17 -9.40 6.47
CA MET A 122 -13.11 -9.85 7.88
C MET A 122 -12.95 -11.41 7.81
N ASP A 123 -12.72 -12.23 8.84
CA ASP A 123 -12.55 -12.11 10.32
C ASP A 123 -11.82 -13.42 10.78
N GLU A 124 -11.41 -13.74 12.02
CA GLU A 124 -11.53 -13.14 13.36
C GLU A 124 -10.21 -13.33 14.15
N VAL A 125 -9.86 -12.40 15.06
CA VAL A 125 -9.60 -12.71 16.49
C VAL A 125 -10.21 -11.57 17.29
N ARG A 126 -11.18 -11.87 18.16
CA ARG A 126 -11.86 -10.85 18.98
C ARG A 126 -11.04 -10.49 20.22
N THR A 127 -10.75 -9.20 20.39
CA THR A 127 -10.67 -8.49 21.68
C THR A 127 -11.14 -7.04 21.45
N ASP A 128 -11.74 -6.45 22.47
CA ASP A 128 -12.63 -5.29 22.36
C ASP A 128 -12.01 -3.98 21.83
N GLY A 129 -12.80 -3.28 20.99
CA GLY A 129 -12.92 -1.82 20.98
C GLY A 129 -11.66 -0.96 20.84
N ASN A 130 -11.07 -0.89 19.64
CA ASN A 130 -10.33 0.30 19.22
C ASN A 130 -10.56 0.61 17.72
N GLU A 131 -11.17 1.76 17.42
CA GLU A 131 -11.29 2.27 16.06
C GLU A 131 -9.97 2.95 15.66
N GLU A 132 -8.99 2.14 15.23
CA GLU A 132 -7.67 2.60 14.76
C GLU A 132 -7.77 3.36 13.42
N SER A 133 -8.34 4.57 13.48
CA SER A 133 -8.47 5.47 12.34
C SER A 133 -7.10 6.06 11.99
N HIS A 134 -6.72 5.93 10.72
CA HIS A 134 -5.50 6.51 10.17
C HIS A 134 -5.74 7.87 9.50
N THR A 135 -6.93 8.44 9.67
CA THR A 135 -7.31 9.76 9.17
C THR A 135 -7.66 10.67 10.35
N LEU A 136 -7.04 11.85 10.37
CA LEU A 136 -7.35 12.90 11.32
C LEU A 136 -8.40 13.84 10.75
N PHE A 137 -9.42 14.15 11.54
CA PHE A 137 -10.33 15.26 11.29
C PHE A 137 -9.80 16.50 12.03
N VAL A 138 -9.58 17.58 11.27
CA VAL A 138 -8.98 18.83 11.75
C VAL A 138 -10.00 19.95 11.62
N GLU A 139 -10.27 20.63 12.72
CA GLU A 139 -11.25 21.71 12.86
C GLU A 139 -10.58 22.99 13.41
N ASN A 140 -11.34 24.09 13.42
CA ASN A 140 -10.89 25.41 13.86
C ASN A 140 -9.67 25.94 13.09
N ILE A 141 -9.62 25.67 11.78
CA ILE A 141 -8.56 26.15 10.90
C ILE A 141 -8.76 27.66 10.65
N PRO A 142 -7.72 28.51 10.77
CA PRO A 142 -7.84 29.94 10.48
C PRO A 142 -8.22 30.21 9.02
N SER A 143 -8.95 31.29 8.75
CA SER A 143 -9.35 31.66 7.38
C SER A 143 -8.19 32.16 6.50
N ASP A 144 -7.08 32.57 7.11
CA ASP A 144 -5.80 32.92 6.49
C ASP A 144 -4.88 31.70 6.27
N MET A 145 -5.23 30.52 6.81
CA MET A 145 -4.39 29.32 6.68
C MET A 145 -4.64 28.61 5.34
N SER A 146 -3.65 28.68 4.44
CA SER A 146 -3.71 27.98 3.16
C SER A 146 -3.52 26.47 3.29
N LYS A 147 -4.01 25.73 2.28
CA LYS A 147 -3.83 24.28 2.16
C LYS A 147 -2.35 23.87 2.22
N ASP A 148 -1.45 24.63 1.59
CA ASP A 148 -0.01 24.32 1.57
C ASP A 148 0.64 24.51 2.96
N SER A 149 0.22 25.52 3.71
CA SER A 149 0.65 25.73 5.10
C SER A 149 0.17 24.59 6.01
N LEU A 150 -1.06 24.11 5.79
CA LEU A 150 -1.62 22.97 6.51
C LEU A 150 -0.91 21.66 6.14
N GLU A 151 -0.64 21.42 4.86
CA GLU A 151 0.18 20.28 4.43
C GLU A 151 1.57 20.31 5.04
N LEU A 152 2.23 21.48 5.09
CA LEU A 152 3.56 21.62 5.68
C LEU A 152 3.56 21.25 7.18
N LEU A 153 2.54 21.71 7.92
CA LEU A 153 2.38 21.46 9.35
C LEU A 153 2.19 19.96 9.66
N PHE A 154 1.43 19.22 8.85
CA PHE A 154 1.20 17.79 9.06
C PHE A 154 2.30 16.90 8.45
N ARG A 155 3.01 17.36 7.41
CA ARG A 155 4.13 16.63 6.78
C ARG A 155 5.38 16.48 7.65
N GLN A 156 5.51 17.23 8.74
CA GLN A 156 6.60 17.01 9.71
C GLN A 156 6.48 15.67 10.44
N TYR A 157 5.27 15.09 10.53
CA TYR A 157 5.03 13.80 11.16
C TYR A 157 5.20 12.65 10.15
N PRO A 158 5.91 11.56 10.52
CA PRO A 158 6.13 10.43 9.64
C PRO A 158 4.83 9.83 9.10
N GLY A 159 4.82 9.48 7.82
CA GLY A 159 3.74 8.72 7.22
C GLY A 159 2.54 9.52 6.68
N PHE A 160 2.57 10.85 6.70
CA PHE A 160 1.61 11.71 6.01
C PHE A 160 1.37 11.25 4.56
N LYS A 161 0.11 11.20 4.13
CA LYS A 161 -0.31 10.86 2.76
C LYS A 161 -0.90 12.05 2.01
N ASN A 162 -1.88 12.73 2.62
CA ASN A 162 -2.75 13.66 1.92
C ASN A 162 -3.46 14.60 2.92
N CYS A 163 -3.82 15.80 2.47
CA CYS A 163 -4.66 16.74 3.21
C CYS A 163 -5.81 17.22 2.33
N ARG A 164 -7.04 16.82 2.66
CA ARG A 164 -8.29 17.31 2.06
C ARG A 164 -8.83 18.48 2.88
N PHE A 165 -8.33 19.68 2.60
CA PHE A 165 -8.88 20.93 3.15
C PHE A 165 -10.22 21.29 2.49
N ILE A 166 -11.17 21.80 3.28
CA ILE A 166 -12.51 22.22 2.87
C ILE A 166 -12.69 23.68 3.30
N GLU A 167 -12.22 24.61 2.47
CA GLU A 167 -12.18 26.06 2.73
C GLU A 167 -13.53 26.61 3.23
N GLY A 168 -14.63 26.28 2.56
CA GLY A 168 -15.98 26.75 2.94
C GLY A 168 -16.52 26.24 4.29
N ARG A 169 -15.76 25.42 5.02
CA ARG A 169 -16.06 24.97 6.39
C ARG A 169 -14.89 25.12 7.36
N TYR A 170 -13.71 25.54 6.89
CA TYR A 170 -12.48 25.58 7.68
C TYR A 170 -12.17 24.28 8.45
N VAL A 171 -12.37 23.15 7.77
CA VAL A 171 -12.01 21.81 8.26
C VAL A 171 -11.14 21.07 7.24
N ALA A 172 -10.34 20.12 7.71
CA ALA A 172 -9.57 19.24 6.85
C ALA A 172 -9.64 17.78 7.30
N PHE A 173 -9.36 16.88 6.36
CA PHE A 173 -9.07 15.48 6.65
C PHE A 173 -7.62 15.19 6.26
N VAL A 174 -6.82 14.69 7.20
CA VAL A 174 -5.40 14.40 6.99
C VAL A 174 -5.17 12.90 7.11
N ASP A 175 -4.80 12.28 6.00
CA ASP A 175 -4.59 10.84 5.92
C ASP A 175 -3.12 10.51 6.25
N TYR A 176 -2.91 9.52 7.13
CA TYR A 176 -1.61 8.93 7.44
C TYR A 176 -1.52 7.49 6.93
N SER A 177 -0.32 6.90 6.98
CA SER A 177 -0.09 5.53 6.51
C SER A 177 -0.52 4.46 7.52
N MET A 178 -0.64 4.84 8.81
CA MET A 178 -0.92 3.97 9.95
C MET A 178 -1.66 4.78 11.01
N ALA A 179 -2.51 4.13 11.82
CA ALA A 179 -3.21 4.78 12.94
C ALA A 179 -2.23 5.37 13.96
N THR A 180 -1.21 4.61 14.38
CA THR A 180 -0.16 5.11 15.29
C THR A 180 0.57 6.35 14.78
N GLN A 181 0.66 6.55 13.46
CA GLN A 181 1.24 7.76 12.87
C GLN A 181 0.27 8.94 12.88
N ALA A 182 -1.03 8.68 12.71
CA ALA A 182 -2.09 9.66 12.91
C ALA A 182 -2.15 10.08 14.38
N GLU A 183 -2.08 9.15 15.33
CA GLU A 183 -2.06 9.39 16.78
C GLU A 183 -0.87 10.28 17.20
N ILE A 184 0.35 9.96 16.77
CA ILE A 184 1.54 10.80 17.07
C ILE A 184 1.37 12.23 16.50
N ALA A 185 0.78 12.36 15.31
CA ALA A 185 0.49 13.67 14.71
C ALA A 185 -0.64 14.41 15.43
N LEU A 186 -1.65 13.70 15.93
CA LEU A 186 -2.74 14.23 16.75
C LEU A 186 -2.19 14.76 18.07
N GLU A 187 -1.46 13.93 18.84
CA GLU A 187 -0.87 14.35 20.12
C GLU A 187 0.08 15.53 19.96
N GLY A 188 0.87 15.56 18.88
CA GLY A 188 1.82 16.63 18.60
C GLY A 188 1.22 17.94 18.10
N LEU A 189 0.00 17.93 17.53
CA LEU A 189 -0.66 19.12 16.97
C LEU A 189 -1.98 19.50 17.65
N GLN A 190 -2.47 18.72 18.61
CA GLN A 190 -3.72 19.02 19.31
C GLN A 190 -3.58 20.32 20.09
N GLY A 191 -4.48 21.29 19.82
CA GLY A 191 -4.39 22.62 20.39
C GLY A 191 -3.25 23.48 19.85
N PHE A 192 -2.57 23.08 18.76
CA PHE A 192 -1.52 23.88 18.13
C PHE A 192 -2.05 25.25 17.70
N ARG A 193 -1.47 26.31 18.27
CA ARG A 193 -1.89 27.69 18.02
C ARG A 193 -1.26 28.22 16.73
N VAL A 194 -2.03 28.17 15.64
CA VAL A 194 -1.66 28.82 14.37
C VAL A 194 -1.74 30.35 14.50
N SER A 195 -2.62 30.86 15.36
CA SER A 195 -2.67 32.28 15.72
C SER A 195 -3.04 32.50 17.19
N HIS A 196 -2.98 33.74 17.66
CA HIS A 196 -3.37 34.11 19.03
C HIS A 196 -4.82 33.68 19.38
N THR A 197 -5.72 33.64 18.39
CA THR A 197 -7.14 33.34 18.55
C THR A 197 -7.54 31.94 18.09
N HIS A 198 -6.74 31.26 17.26
CA HIS A 198 -7.08 29.94 16.70
C HIS A 198 -6.07 28.87 17.11
N ALA A 199 -6.59 27.83 17.77
CA ALA A 199 -5.89 26.60 18.10
C ALA A 199 -6.56 25.44 17.36
N LEU A 200 -5.79 24.64 16.63
CA LEU A 200 -6.32 23.50 15.88
C LEU A 200 -6.98 22.49 16.82
N GLN A 201 -8.14 21.99 16.41
CA GLN A 201 -8.83 20.90 17.08
C GLN A 201 -8.71 19.67 16.20
N ILE A 202 -8.13 18.59 16.75
CA ILE A 202 -7.82 17.38 16.00
C ILE A 202 -8.47 16.20 16.70
N SER A 203 -9.13 15.34 15.92
CA SER A 203 -9.74 14.09 16.37
C SER A 203 -9.49 12.98 15.34
N LEU A 204 -9.62 11.73 15.77
CA LEU A 204 -9.71 10.61 14.84
C LEU A 204 -11.01 10.72 14.03
N ALA A 205 -10.92 10.60 12.71
CA ALA A 205 -12.09 10.59 11.85
C ALA A 205 -12.87 9.29 12.04
N LYS A 206 -14.20 9.42 12.23
CA LYS A 206 -15.18 8.34 12.31
C LYS A 206 -15.75 8.00 10.93
#